data_AF-A0A1B6E1X1-F1
#
_entry.id   AF-A0A1B6E1X1-F1
#
_cell.length_a   1.000
_cell.length_b   1.000
_cell.length_c   1.000
_cell.angle_alpha   90.00
_cell.angle_beta   90.00
_cell.angle_gamma   90.00
#
_symmetry.space_group_name_H-M   'P 1'
#
loop_
_entity.id
_entity.type
_entity.pdbx_description
1 polymer ?
#
loop_
_entity_poly.entity_id
_entity_poly.type
_entity_poly.pdbx_seq_one_letter_code
_entity_poly.pdbx_strand_id
1 'polypeptide(L)'
;MEYDPLYTSVCNAITLQSQRQGFFQDYANTVTSEAGPVWIEEFGNLQTDMDRFLKCFNDEKLCDVIHGPLQNIQPLFRKKSAKIAQIRRLEGESAILSNNNSRALLLLTQSVIQAPYTDCDKSIDNGLTLTLALWHRSTALLNLKEYKLCLTDVQQSLKEKLPEDFKIDAYYRMSECYIEMKMFPKARITLKLGINFLDSNTSDWKKKLDDKINFLDKLANPDISLTDSEEKHPIITDGLNLVLPNASSLIQAKSSATTGRYAVATNFIKTGDTLVVEPPFSACLLPDKFGSHCHHCFKRLRSAYACKDCGGIAFCSIECQDIACKTYHAFECKFMDILIGSGMSILCHIALRTVTQQKLNYWLQHFTNKIDASDFNRVLNLVAHEEKRSAI
;
A
#
# COMPACT_ATOMS: atom_id res chain seq x y z
N MET A 1 -14.37 -5.14 -3.28
CA MET A 1 -14.38 -6.61 -3.39
C MET A 1 -15.52 -7.17 -2.52
N GLU A 2 -16.29 -8.14 -3.00
CA GLU A 2 -17.20 -8.92 -2.14
C GLU A 2 -16.38 -9.62 -1.05
N TYR A 3 -16.96 -9.76 0.14
CA TYR A 3 -16.30 -10.39 1.28
C TYR A 3 -16.11 -11.89 1.01
N ASP A 4 -14.86 -12.35 0.96
CA ASP A 4 -14.52 -13.77 0.90
C ASP A 4 -14.12 -14.21 2.32
N PRO A 5 -15.00 -14.94 3.04
CA PRO A 5 -14.73 -15.36 4.40
C PRO A 5 -13.53 -16.31 4.50
N LEU A 6 -13.25 -17.08 3.45
CA LEU A 6 -12.19 -18.09 3.43
C LEU A 6 -10.81 -17.45 3.20
N TYR A 7 -10.71 -16.52 2.26
CA TYR A 7 -9.47 -15.75 2.07
C TYR A 7 -9.18 -14.86 3.28
N THR A 8 -10.22 -14.23 3.83
CA THR A 8 -10.11 -13.37 5.02
C THR A 8 -9.73 -14.17 6.26
N SER A 9 -10.23 -15.40 6.43
CA SER A 9 -9.88 -16.27 7.56
C SER A 9 -8.45 -16.80 7.48
N VAL A 10 -7.93 -17.11 6.29
CA VAL A 10 -6.52 -17.48 6.10
C VAL A 10 -5.59 -16.28 6.29
N CYS A 11 -6.04 -15.08 5.89
CA CYS A 11 -5.29 -13.84 6.01
C CYS A 11 -5.43 -13.12 7.37
N ASN A 12 -6.21 -13.67 8.29
CA ASN A 12 -6.53 -13.12 9.60
C ASN A 12 -5.30 -13.03 10.52
N ALA A 13 -5.23 -12.00 11.38
CA ALA A 13 -4.27 -11.92 12.50
C ALA A 13 -4.30 -13.14 13.44
N ILE A 14 -5.41 -13.89 13.50
CA ILE A 14 -5.57 -15.14 14.26
C ILE A 14 -4.60 -16.24 13.77
N THR A 15 -4.11 -16.22 12.53
CA THR A 15 -3.06 -17.17 12.09
C THR A 15 -1.65 -16.74 12.48
N LEU A 16 -1.48 -15.52 13.01
CA LEU A 16 -0.20 -14.95 13.44
C LEU A 16 -0.10 -14.77 14.97
N GLN A 17 -1.22 -14.85 15.68
CA GLN A 17 -1.32 -14.70 17.13
C GLN A 17 -1.89 -15.99 17.74
N SER A 18 -1.11 -16.66 18.60
CA SER A 18 -1.62 -17.76 19.43
C SER A 18 -2.59 -17.25 20.52
N GLN A 19 -2.46 -15.99 20.94
CA GLN A 19 -3.34 -15.29 21.89
C GLN A 19 -3.47 -13.81 21.53
N ARG A 20 -4.56 -13.15 21.94
CA ARG A 20 -4.87 -11.72 21.63
C ARG A 20 -3.79 -10.74 22.11
N GLN A 21 -2.98 -11.12 23.09
CA GLN A 21 -1.93 -10.29 23.69
C GLN A 21 -0.60 -10.36 22.91
N GLY A 22 -0.46 -11.32 21.98
CA GLY A 22 0.80 -11.61 21.30
C GLY A 22 1.90 -12.10 22.24
N PHE A 23 3.11 -12.35 21.71
CA PHE A 23 4.21 -12.91 22.52
C PHE A 23 5.03 -11.86 23.29
N PHE A 24 4.94 -10.57 22.92
CA PHE A 24 5.84 -9.55 23.47
C PHE A 24 5.55 -9.22 24.93
N GLN A 25 4.27 -9.24 25.33
CA GLN A 25 3.89 -9.01 26.72
C GLN A 25 4.46 -10.10 27.64
N ASP A 26 4.35 -11.36 27.24
CA ASP A 26 4.92 -12.48 27.99
C ASP A 26 6.44 -12.37 28.09
N TYR A 27 7.11 -12.06 26.98
CA TYR A 27 8.54 -11.79 26.96
C TYR A 27 8.92 -10.65 27.92
N ALA A 28 8.22 -9.51 27.87
CA ALA A 28 8.46 -8.38 28.76
C ALA A 28 8.23 -8.73 30.23
N ASN A 29 7.20 -9.52 30.54
CA ASN A 29 6.91 -10.00 31.89
C ASN A 29 8.01 -10.95 32.39
N THR A 30 8.54 -11.82 31.55
CA THR A 30 9.67 -12.69 31.90
C THR A 30 10.92 -11.86 32.20
N VAL A 31 11.26 -10.90 31.34
CA VAL A 31 12.42 -10.03 31.55
C VAL A 31 12.28 -9.23 32.85
N THR A 32 11.12 -8.62 33.11
CA THR A 32 10.91 -7.81 34.32
C THR A 32 10.86 -8.65 35.60
N SER A 33 10.30 -9.87 35.53
CA SER A 33 10.29 -10.81 36.65
C SER A 33 11.71 -11.27 37.02
N GLU A 34 12.54 -11.58 36.03
CA GLU A 34 13.93 -12.00 36.26
C GLU A 34 14.82 -10.82 36.72
N ALA A 35 14.54 -9.61 36.23
CA ALA A 35 15.26 -8.41 36.66
C ALA A 35 14.98 -8.09 38.14
N GLY A 36 13.71 -8.20 38.53
CA GLY A 36 13.24 -7.80 39.85
C GLY A 36 13.22 -6.27 40.03
N PRO A 37 12.59 -5.80 41.12
CA PRO A 37 12.30 -4.38 41.33
C PRO A 37 13.57 -3.52 41.49
N VAL A 38 14.60 -4.05 42.16
CA VAL A 38 15.85 -3.32 42.41
C VAL A 38 16.58 -3.03 41.10
N TRP A 39 16.70 -4.03 40.23
CA TRP A 39 17.36 -3.84 38.95
C TRP A 39 16.60 -2.85 38.06
N ILE A 40 15.25 -2.92 38.07
CA ILE A 40 14.39 -2.01 37.31
C ILE A 40 14.58 -0.57 37.79
N GLU A 41 14.64 -0.34 39.10
CA GLU A 41 14.91 0.99 39.67
C GLU A 41 16.30 1.50 39.26
N GLU A 42 17.34 0.66 39.38
CA GLU A 42 18.70 1.00 38.93
C GLU A 42 18.76 1.32 37.44
N PHE A 43 18.08 0.53 36.59
CA PHE A 43 18.00 0.74 35.15
C PHE A 43 17.29 2.05 34.81
N GLY A 44 16.19 2.36 35.52
CA GLY A 44 15.45 3.61 35.36
C GLY A 44 16.26 4.85 35.73
N ASN A 45 17.20 4.71 36.68
CA ASN A 45 18.09 5.78 37.12
C ASN A 45 19.29 6.03 36.17
N LEU A 46 19.50 5.19 35.15
CA LEU A 46 20.55 5.41 34.16
C LEU A 46 20.25 6.62 33.26
N GLN A 47 21.29 7.40 32.99
CA GLN A 47 21.17 8.69 32.31
C GLN A 47 21.31 8.59 30.79
N THR A 48 22.00 7.56 30.28
CA THR A 48 22.25 7.41 28.84
C THR A 48 21.73 6.09 28.30
N ASP A 49 21.34 6.08 27.03
CA ASP A 49 20.92 4.86 26.33
C ASP A 49 22.07 3.85 26.18
N MET A 50 23.31 4.33 26.13
CA MET A 50 24.50 3.46 26.12
C MET A 50 24.65 2.72 27.45
N ASP A 51 24.47 3.41 28.59
CA ASP A 51 24.52 2.74 29.89
C ASP A 51 23.39 1.73 30.05
N ARG A 52 22.18 2.07 29.57
CA ARG A 52 21.03 1.15 29.56
C ARG A 52 21.33 -0.10 28.74
N PHE A 53 21.87 0.08 27.54
CA PHE A 53 22.28 -1.02 26.67
C PHE A 53 23.34 -1.91 27.36
N LEU A 54 24.39 -1.30 27.92
CA LEU A 54 25.44 -2.03 28.62
C LEU A 54 24.93 -2.78 29.86
N LYS A 55 23.99 -2.19 30.62
CA LYS A 55 23.40 -2.88 31.78
C LYS A 55 22.60 -4.11 31.35
N CYS A 56 21.84 -4.04 30.26
CA CYS A 56 21.16 -5.23 29.71
C CYS A 56 22.15 -6.30 29.22
N PHE A 57 23.26 -5.89 28.61
CA PHE A 57 24.20 -6.81 27.97
C PHE A 57 25.18 -7.48 28.94
N ASN A 58 25.59 -6.75 29.99
CA ASN A 58 26.60 -7.22 30.94
C ASN A 58 26.01 -7.90 32.18
N ASP A 59 24.69 -7.83 32.37
CA ASP A 59 24.04 -8.52 33.48
C ASP A 59 24.00 -10.03 33.23
N GLU A 60 24.71 -10.81 34.05
CA GLU A 60 24.86 -12.26 33.88
C GLU A 60 23.53 -13.02 33.90
N LYS A 61 22.50 -12.49 34.58
CA LYS A 61 21.19 -13.14 34.67
C LYS A 61 20.26 -12.72 33.54
N LEU A 62 20.27 -11.44 33.19
CA LEU A 62 19.33 -10.88 32.21
C LEU A 62 19.82 -10.98 30.77
N CYS A 63 21.12 -11.05 30.53
CA CYS A 63 21.67 -11.06 29.18
C CYS A 63 21.06 -12.19 28.34
N ASP A 64 21.03 -13.42 28.85
CA ASP A 64 20.43 -14.56 28.14
C ASP A 64 18.90 -14.43 28.01
N VAL A 65 18.22 -13.91 29.03
CA VAL A 65 16.75 -13.73 29.02
C VAL A 65 16.33 -12.68 28.00
N ILE A 66 17.12 -11.61 27.84
CA ILE A 66 16.87 -10.53 26.88
C ILE A 66 17.34 -10.93 25.48
N HIS A 67 18.61 -11.29 25.34
CA HIS A 67 19.22 -11.50 24.03
C HIS A 67 18.90 -12.87 23.43
N GLY A 68 18.64 -13.89 24.26
CA GLY A 68 18.30 -15.24 23.82
C GLY A 68 17.10 -15.28 22.85
N PRO A 69 15.96 -14.68 23.19
CA PRO A 69 14.83 -14.56 22.27
C PRO A 69 15.11 -13.62 21.09
N LEU A 70 15.71 -12.46 21.34
CA LEU A 70 15.89 -11.42 20.31
C LEU A 70 16.88 -11.79 19.21
N GLN A 71 17.94 -12.56 19.51
CA GLN A 71 18.92 -13.03 18.52
C GLN A 71 18.32 -14.04 17.52
N ASN A 72 17.20 -14.66 17.88
CA ASN A 72 16.52 -15.65 17.06
C ASN A 72 15.39 -15.05 16.20
N ILE A 73 15.20 -13.73 16.21
CA ILE A 73 14.21 -13.07 15.36
C ILE A 73 14.60 -13.27 13.89
N GLN A 74 13.69 -13.89 13.13
CA GLN A 74 13.84 -14.11 11.70
C GLN A 74 12.73 -13.40 10.93
N PRO A 75 12.97 -13.06 9.65
CA PRO A 75 11.93 -12.62 8.73
C PRO A 75 10.69 -13.54 8.76
N LEU A 76 9.53 -12.97 9.11
CA LEU A 76 8.25 -13.64 9.06
C LEU A 76 7.32 -12.83 8.16
N PHE A 77 6.98 -13.41 7.01
CA PHE A 77 6.07 -12.82 6.05
C PHE A 77 5.43 -13.87 5.16
N ARG A 78 4.21 -13.59 4.69
CA ARG A 78 3.53 -14.38 3.66
C ARG A 78 4.27 -14.28 2.33
N LYS A 79 4.95 -15.36 1.94
CA LYS A 79 5.60 -15.48 0.63
C LYS A 79 4.57 -15.69 -0.48
N LYS A 80 4.96 -15.31 -1.70
CA LYS A 80 4.22 -15.61 -2.93
C LYS A 80 4.32 -17.08 -3.30
N SER A 81 3.33 -17.58 -4.04
CA SER A 81 3.25 -18.97 -4.49
C SER A 81 2.70 -19.05 -5.91
N ALA A 82 3.53 -19.48 -6.86
CA ALA A 82 3.10 -19.65 -8.24
C ALA A 82 1.96 -20.69 -8.36
N LYS A 83 2.03 -21.77 -7.57
CA LYS A 83 1.00 -22.81 -7.52
C LYS A 83 -0.36 -22.27 -7.07
N ILE A 84 -0.41 -21.51 -5.97
CA ILE A 84 -1.68 -20.90 -5.49
C ILE A 84 -2.19 -19.90 -6.52
N ALA A 85 -1.31 -19.09 -7.09
CA ALA A 85 -1.68 -18.12 -8.12
C ALA A 85 -2.27 -18.80 -9.36
N GLN A 86 -1.68 -19.90 -9.84
CA GLN A 86 -2.19 -20.68 -10.97
C GLN A 86 -3.58 -21.27 -10.67
N ILE A 87 -3.78 -21.88 -9.50
CA ILE A 87 -5.09 -22.43 -9.10
C ILE A 87 -6.17 -21.34 -9.15
N ARG A 88 -5.91 -20.18 -8.52
CA ARG A 88 -6.85 -19.05 -8.51
C ARG A 88 -7.09 -18.48 -9.90
N ARG A 89 -6.07 -18.47 -10.76
CA ARG A 89 -6.19 -18.06 -12.16
C ARG A 89 -7.16 -18.96 -12.92
N LEU A 90 -6.96 -20.27 -12.85
CA LEU A 90 -7.81 -21.27 -13.53
C LEU A 90 -9.27 -21.25 -13.02
N GLU A 91 -9.47 -21.09 -11.71
CA GLU A 91 -10.82 -20.89 -11.16
C GLU A 91 -11.47 -19.59 -11.66
N GLY A 92 -10.67 -18.53 -11.77
CA GLY A 92 -11.11 -17.24 -12.32
C GLY A 92 -11.48 -17.32 -13.80
N GLU A 93 -10.72 -18.04 -14.60
CA GLU A 93 -11.02 -18.33 -16.01
C GLU A 93 -12.34 -19.09 -16.16
N SER A 94 -12.55 -20.13 -15.36
CA SER A 94 -13.82 -20.86 -15.33
C SER A 94 -15.01 -19.96 -14.97
N ALA A 95 -14.80 -19.01 -14.05
CA ALA A 95 -15.82 -18.01 -13.71
C ALA A 95 -16.12 -17.03 -14.85
N ILE A 96 -15.11 -16.64 -15.66
CA ILE A 96 -15.33 -15.84 -16.88
C ILE A 96 -16.19 -16.62 -17.87
N LEU A 97 -15.87 -17.89 -18.12
CA LEU A 97 -16.64 -18.75 -19.03
C LEU A 97 -18.10 -18.93 -18.58
N SER A 98 -18.33 -18.95 -17.26
CA SER A 98 -19.67 -19.00 -16.65
C SER A 98 -20.36 -17.63 -16.58
N ASN A 99 -19.80 -16.60 -17.21
CA ASN A 99 -20.25 -15.20 -17.18
C ASN A 99 -20.38 -14.58 -15.77
N ASN A 100 -19.70 -15.16 -14.78
CA ASN A 100 -19.64 -14.64 -13.40
C ASN A 100 -18.41 -13.76 -13.22
N ASN A 101 -18.43 -12.59 -13.86
CA ASN A 101 -17.27 -11.70 -13.91
C ASN A 101 -16.89 -11.09 -12.56
N SER A 102 -17.84 -10.91 -11.64
CA SER A 102 -17.56 -10.46 -10.26
C SER A 102 -16.71 -11.47 -9.49
N ARG A 103 -17.07 -12.76 -9.55
CA ARG A 103 -16.30 -13.85 -8.95
C ARG A 103 -14.95 -14.01 -9.66
N ALA A 104 -14.92 -13.92 -10.99
CA ALA A 104 -13.68 -13.97 -11.75
C ALA A 104 -12.70 -12.89 -11.30
N LEU A 105 -13.16 -11.64 -11.16
CA LEU A 105 -12.33 -10.53 -10.70
C LEU A 105 -11.73 -10.78 -9.32
N LEU A 106 -12.51 -11.33 -8.37
CA LEU A 106 -12.03 -11.70 -7.05
C LEU A 106 -10.89 -12.74 -7.14
N LEU A 107 -11.13 -13.85 -7.82
CA LEU A 107 -10.17 -14.96 -7.94
C LEU A 107 -8.90 -14.54 -8.67
N LEU A 108 -9.04 -13.80 -9.77
CA LEU A 108 -7.91 -13.29 -10.54
C LEU A 108 -7.12 -12.22 -9.78
N THR A 109 -7.78 -11.46 -8.89
CA THR A 109 -7.08 -10.55 -7.98
C THR A 109 -6.27 -11.31 -6.94
N GLN A 110 -6.80 -12.39 -6.37
CA GLN A 110 -6.03 -13.27 -5.47
C GLN A 110 -4.84 -13.90 -6.21
N SER A 111 -5.03 -14.29 -7.47
CA SER A 111 -3.94 -14.80 -8.33
C SER A 111 -2.82 -13.78 -8.48
N VAL A 112 -3.13 -12.52 -8.83
CA VAL A 112 -2.13 -11.44 -8.95
C VAL A 112 -1.40 -11.17 -7.63
N ILE A 113 -2.09 -11.20 -6.49
CA ILE A 113 -1.45 -11.00 -5.17
C ILE A 113 -0.44 -12.11 -4.88
N GLN A 114 -0.80 -13.37 -5.18
CA GLN A 114 0.01 -14.54 -4.89
C GLN A 114 1.11 -14.81 -5.93
N ALA A 115 0.99 -14.27 -7.14
CA ALA A 115 1.91 -14.55 -8.22
C ALA A 115 3.32 -14.00 -7.91
N PRO A 116 4.38 -14.82 -8.01
CA PRO A 116 5.75 -14.34 -8.04
C PRO A 116 5.97 -13.48 -9.29
N TYR A 117 6.96 -12.59 -9.22
CA TYR A 117 7.37 -11.80 -10.37
C TYR A 117 7.86 -12.70 -11.51
N THR A 118 7.81 -12.15 -12.73
CA THR A 118 8.20 -12.87 -13.93
C THR A 118 9.62 -13.45 -13.79
N ASP A 119 9.80 -14.70 -14.22
CA ASP A 119 11.02 -15.50 -14.13
C ASP A 119 11.47 -15.92 -12.72
N CYS A 120 10.81 -15.50 -11.63
CA CYS A 120 11.21 -15.90 -10.28
C CYS A 120 10.94 -17.38 -9.96
N ASP A 121 9.87 -17.96 -10.53
CA ASP A 121 9.53 -19.38 -10.38
C ASP A 121 9.15 -19.96 -11.75
N LYS A 122 10.13 -20.61 -12.41
CA LYS A 122 9.95 -21.20 -13.75
C LYS A 122 9.27 -22.56 -13.73
N SER A 123 9.04 -23.15 -12.56
CA SER A 123 8.42 -24.48 -12.45
C SER A 123 6.93 -24.47 -12.84
N ILE A 124 6.30 -23.31 -12.75
CA ILE A 124 4.88 -23.08 -13.09
C ILE A 124 4.81 -21.99 -14.16
N ASP A 125 3.97 -22.21 -15.18
CA ASP A 125 3.71 -21.26 -16.27
C ASP A 125 4.99 -20.72 -16.94
N ASN A 126 6.09 -21.49 -16.91
CA ASN A 126 7.42 -21.07 -17.38
C ASN A 126 7.90 -19.72 -16.81
N GLY A 127 7.46 -19.35 -15.59
CA GLY A 127 7.80 -18.08 -14.98
C GLY A 127 6.90 -16.92 -15.36
N LEU A 128 5.80 -17.14 -16.10
CA LEU A 128 4.88 -16.10 -16.56
C LEU A 128 3.59 -15.99 -15.71
N THR A 129 3.59 -16.55 -14.51
CA THR A 129 2.40 -16.63 -13.65
C THR A 129 1.73 -15.28 -13.40
N LEU A 130 2.51 -14.23 -13.08
CA LEU A 130 1.97 -12.87 -12.86
C LEU A 130 1.39 -12.27 -14.14
N THR A 131 2.09 -12.43 -15.25
CA THR A 131 1.71 -11.97 -16.58
C THR A 131 0.37 -12.52 -17.02
N LEU A 132 0.20 -13.84 -16.87
CA LEU A 132 -1.05 -14.53 -17.18
C LEU A 132 -2.17 -14.12 -16.22
N ALA A 133 -1.88 -13.98 -14.93
CA ALA A 133 -2.87 -13.52 -13.96
C ALA A 133 -3.41 -12.12 -14.30
N LEU A 134 -2.53 -11.17 -14.64
CA LEU A 134 -2.90 -9.83 -15.11
C LEU A 134 -3.70 -9.89 -16.43
N TRP A 135 -3.26 -10.71 -17.37
CA TRP A 135 -3.92 -10.90 -18.66
C TRP A 135 -5.37 -11.35 -18.50
N HIS A 136 -5.60 -12.43 -17.76
CA HIS A 136 -6.95 -12.95 -17.53
C HIS A 136 -7.79 -12.00 -16.67
N ARG A 137 -7.19 -11.33 -15.67
CA ARG A 137 -7.90 -10.32 -14.87
C ARG A 137 -8.39 -9.16 -15.73
N SER A 138 -7.60 -8.74 -16.72
CA SER A 138 -8.02 -7.69 -17.65
C SER A 138 -9.28 -8.07 -18.44
N THR A 139 -9.48 -9.35 -18.77
CA THR A 139 -10.73 -9.84 -19.39
C THR A 139 -11.93 -9.64 -18.47
N ALA A 140 -11.82 -10.04 -17.19
CA ALA A 140 -12.90 -9.84 -16.22
C ALA A 140 -13.22 -8.35 -16.01
N LEU A 141 -12.18 -7.49 -15.95
CA LEU A 141 -12.33 -6.05 -15.83
C LEU A 141 -13.02 -5.42 -17.05
N LEU A 142 -12.66 -5.87 -18.26
CA LEU A 142 -13.33 -5.42 -19.49
C LEU A 142 -14.82 -5.77 -19.46
N ASN A 143 -15.17 -7.01 -19.11
CA ASN A 143 -16.56 -7.45 -19.01
C ASN A 143 -17.36 -6.68 -17.96
N LEU A 144 -16.69 -6.21 -16.89
CA LEU A 144 -17.26 -5.36 -15.85
C LEU A 144 -17.26 -3.85 -16.19
N LYS A 145 -16.80 -3.48 -17.39
CA LYS A 145 -16.68 -2.08 -17.85
C LYS A 145 -15.72 -1.22 -17.01
N GLU A 146 -14.78 -1.86 -16.34
CA GLU A 146 -13.73 -1.21 -15.53
C GLU A 146 -12.54 -0.81 -16.43
N TYR A 147 -12.78 0.03 -17.44
CA TYR A 147 -11.85 0.26 -18.55
C TYR A 147 -10.47 0.78 -18.12
N LYS A 148 -10.42 1.68 -17.12
CA LYS A 148 -9.14 2.21 -16.60
C LYS A 148 -8.30 1.11 -15.95
N LEU A 149 -8.92 0.22 -15.18
CA LEU A 149 -8.23 -0.91 -14.54
C LEU A 149 -7.83 -1.98 -15.57
N CYS A 150 -8.71 -2.28 -16.53
CA CYS A 150 -8.40 -3.20 -17.63
C CYS A 150 -7.16 -2.73 -18.40
N LEU A 151 -7.14 -1.44 -18.79
CA LEU A 151 -6.00 -0.84 -19.50
C LEU A 151 -4.70 -0.99 -18.72
N THR A 152 -4.71 -0.70 -17.41
CA THR A 152 -3.53 -0.87 -16.56
C THR A 152 -3.06 -2.31 -16.53
N ASP A 153 -3.96 -3.28 -16.38
CA ASP A 153 -3.59 -4.70 -16.34
C ASP A 153 -2.99 -5.19 -17.66
N VAL A 154 -3.53 -4.78 -18.81
CA VAL A 154 -2.95 -5.13 -20.12
C VAL A 154 -1.55 -4.52 -20.27
N GLN A 155 -1.38 -3.26 -19.90
CA GLN A 155 -0.07 -2.58 -19.94
C GLN A 155 0.96 -3.25 -19.02
N GLN A 156 0.56 -3.67 -17.82
CA GLN A 156 1.44 -4.39 -16.90
C GLN A 156 1.76 -5.79 -17.41
N SER A 157 0.79 -6.51 -17.99
CA SER A 157 1.03 -7.80 -18.61
C SER A 157 2.05 -7.71 -19.75
N LEU A 158 1.94 -6.69 -20.62
CA LEU A 158 2.94 -6.44 -21.67
C LEU A 158 4.35 -6.16 -21.09
N LYS A 159 4.45 -5.41 -19.99
CA LYS A 159 5.72 -5.16 -19.28
C LYS A 159 6.30 -6.43 -18.66
N GLU A 160 5.45 -7.31 -18.16
CA GLU A 160 5.79 -8.60 -17.56
C GLU A 160 5.96 -9.72 -18.62
N LYS A 161 6.37 -9.37 -19.85
CA LYS A 161 6.68 -10.33 -20.92
C LYS A 161 5.50 -11.19 -21.38
N LEU A 162 4.34 -10.57 -21.61
CA LEU A 162 3.20 -11.24 -22.25
C LEU A 162 3.64 -11.97 -23.54
N PRO A 163 3.31 -13.26 -23.72
CA PRO A 163 3.69 -14.00 -24.92
C PRO A 163 3.22 -13.35 -26.22
N GLU A 164 3.98 -13.54 -27.30
CA GLU A 164 3.73 -12.90 -28.61
C GLU A 164 2.31 -13.15 -29.13
N ASP A 165 1.79 -14.37 -28.97
CA ASP A 165 0.46 -14.79 -29.43
C ASP A 165 -0.69 -13.93 -28.86
N PHE A 166 -0.48 -13.31 -27.69
CA PHE A 166 -1.48 -12.45 -27.06
C PHE A 166 -1.31 -10.96 -27.41
N LYS A 167 -0.21 -10.54 -28.05
CA LYS A 167 0.08 -9.12 -28.23
C LYS A 167 -0.94 -8.41 -29.11
N ILE A 168 -1.37 -9.04 -30.20
CA ILE A 168 -2.40 -8.44 -31.06
C ILE A 168 -3.70 -8.22 -30.27
N ASP A 169 -4.14 -9.24 -29.52
CA ASP A 169 -5.32 -9.12 -28.65
C ASP A 169 -5.11 -8.07 -27.57
N ALA A 170 -3.91 -7.95 -27.01
CA ALA A 170 -3.61 -6.93 -26.01
C ALA A 170 -3.80 -5.51 -26.57
N TYR A 171 -3.24 -5.20 -27.74
CA TYR A 171 -3.44 -3.90 -28.38
C TYR A 171 -4.90 -3.67 -28.79
N TYR A 172 -5.58 -4.70 -29.27
CA TYR A 172 -7.00 -4.62 -29.57
C TYR A 172 -7.83 -4.29 -28.31
N ARG A 173 -7.63 -5.04 -27.22
CA ARG A 173 -8.28 -4.84 -25.92
C ARG A 173 -8.02 -3.46 -25.32
N MET A 174 -6.78 -2.98 -25.38
CA MET A 174 -6.44 -1.61 -24.97
C MET A 174 -7.20 -0.57 -25.79
N SER A 175 -7.35 -0.81 -27.11
CA SER A 175 -8.12 0.09 -27.97
C SER A 175 -9.60 0.12 -27.57
N GLU A 176 -10.20 -1.01 -27.20
CA GLU A 176 -11.59 -1.06 -26.73
C GLU A 176 -11.77 -0.21 -25.46
N CYS A 177 -10.84 -0.30 -24.52
CA CYS A 177 -10.85 0.54 -23.33
C CYS A 177 -10.76 2.04 -23.69
N TYR A 178 -9.86 2.41 -24.61
CA TYR A 178 -9.74 3.81 -25.05
C TYR A 178 -10.99 4.32 -25.77
N ILE A 179 -11.65 3.49 -26.58
CA ILE A 179 -12.88 3.85 -27.28
C ILE A 179 -14.00 4.14 -26.28
N GLU A 180 -14.21 3.27 -25.30
CA GLU A 180 -15.22 3.43 -24.25
C GLU A 180 -14.95 4.66 -23.38
N MET A 181 -13.67 4.99 -23.17
CA MET A 181 -13.24 6.22 -22.50
C MET A 181 -13.23 7.46 -23.42
N LYS A 182 -13.72 7.35 -24.67
CA LYS A 182 -13.76 8.42 -25.70
C LYS A 182 -12.39 9.00 -26.06
N MET A 183 -11.32 8.24 -25.84
CA MET A 183 -9.94 8.60 -26.17
C MET A 183 -9.56 8.09 -27.57
N PHE A 184 -10.34 8.46 -28.59
CA PHE A 184 -10.20 7.90 -29.95
C PHE A 184 -8.79 8.05 -30.57
N PRO A 185 -8.06 9.17 -30.40
CA PRO A 185 -6.70 9.28 -30.91
C PRO A 185 -5.75 8.21 -30.31
N LYS A 186 -5.89 7.92 -29.01
CA LYS A 186 -5.10 6.87 -28.35
C LYS A 186 -5.50 5.49 -28.88
N ALA A 187 -6.80 5.21 -28.99
CA ALA A 187 -7.30 3.95 -29.55
C ALA A 187 -6.71 3.67 -30.95
N ARG A 188 -6.70 4.69 -31.83
CA ARG A 188 -6.17 4.59 -33.19
C ARG A 188 -4.68 4.26 -33.21
N ILE A 189 -3.88 4.93 -32.37
CA ILE A 189 -2.44 4.66 -32.25
C ILE A 189 -2.21 3.24 -31.74
N THR A 190 -2.97 2.81 -30.72
CA THR A 190 -2.84 1.46 -30.15
C THR A 190 -3.17 0.36 -31.16
N LEU A 191 -4.22 0.52 -31.98
CA LEU A 191 -4.54 -0.44 -33.05
C LEU A 191 -3.42 -0.52 -34.10
N LYS A 192 -2.84 0.61 -34.49
CA LYS A 192 -1.69 0.65 -35.40
C LYS A 192 -0.46 -0.06 -34.84
N LEU A 193 -0.23 0.01 -33.53
CA LEU A 193 0.83 -0.76 -32.88
C LEU A 193 0.56 -2.27 -32.96
N GLY A 194 -0.70 -2.69 -32.84
CA GLY A 194 -1.12 -4.09 -33.00
C GLY A 194 -0.82 -4.66 -34.39
N ILE A 195 -0.94 -3.84 -35.44
CA ILE A 195 -0.64 -4.23 -36.84
C ILE A 195 0.82 -4.70 -36.99
N ASN A 196 1.76 -4.13 -36.22
CA ASN A 196 3.18 -4.50 -36.29
C ASN A 196 3.47 -5.94 -35.85
N PHE A 197 2.50 -6.60 -35.19
CA PHE A 197 2.60 -7.99 -34.75
C PHE A 197 1.89 -8.97 -35.67
N LEU A 198 1.32 -8.51 -36.80
CA LEU A 198 0.71 -9.38 -37.80
C LEU A 198 1.78 -10.18 -38.56
N ASP A 199 1.42 -11.41 -38.88
CA ASP A 199 2.19 -12.40 -39.63
C ASP A 199 1.27 -13.16 -40.61
N SER A 200 1.80 -14.21 -41.26
CA SER A 200 1.02 -15.02 -42.20
C SER A 200 -0.15 -15.77 -41.54
N ASN A 201 -0.12 -15.98 -40.22
CA ASN A 201 -1.09 -16.80 -39.48
C ASN A 201 -2.20 -15.97 -38.83
N THR A 202 -2.14 -14.65 -38.89
CA THR A 202 -3.03 -13.72 -38.17
C THR A 202 -3.98 -12.94 -39.10
N SER A 203 -4.37 -13.55 -40.22
CA SER A 203 -5.26 -12.95 -41.23
C SER A 203 -6.61 -12.47 -40.66
N ASP A 204 -7.20 -13.20 -39.71
CA ASP A 204 -8.44 -12.82 -39.03
C ASP A 204 -8.28 -11.53 -38.21
N TRP A 205 -7.12 -11.34 -37.58
CA TRP A 205 -6.81 -10.14 -36.82
C TRP A 205 -6.66 -8.92 -37.71
N LYS A 206 -6.04 -9.07 -38.88
CA LYS A 206 -5.86 -7.98 -39.85
C LYS A 206 -7.20 -7.32 -40.18
N LYS A 207 -8.19 -8.13 -40.55
CA LYS A 207 -9.54 -7.64 -40.84
C LYS A 207 -10.18 -6.92 -39.64
N LYS A 208 -10.11 -7.52 -38.45
CA LYS A 208 -10.65 -6.91 -37.22
C LYS A 208 -10.02 -5.56 -36.89
N LEU A 209 -8.70 -5.44 -37.03
CA LEU A 209 -7.96 -4.20 -36.79
C LEU A 209 -8.34 -3.12 -37.81
N ASP A 210 -8.34 -3.46 -39.10
CA ASP A 210 -8.70 -2.54 -40.19
C ASP A 210 -10.14 -2.04 -40.04
N ASP A 211 -11.10 -2.93 -39.75
CA ASP A 211 -12.49 -2.58 -39.52
C ASP A 211 -12.65 -1.60 -38.33
N LYS A 212 -11.91 -1.84 -37.23
CA LYS A 212 -11.93 -0.96 -36.04
C LYS A 212 -11.30 0.40 -36.32
N ILE A 213 -10.20 0.46 -37.08
CA ILE A 213 -9.56 1.73 -37.48
C ILE A 213 -10.49 2.53 -38.39
N ASN A 214 -11.07 1.89 -39.40
CA ASN A 214 -12.04 2.52 -40.31
C ASN A 214 -13.26 3.06 -39.56
N PHE A 215 -13.72 2.35 -38.52
CA PHE A 215 -14.76 2.86 -37.62
C PHE A 215 -14.31 4.13 -36.89
N LEU A 216 -13.09 4.16 -36.33
CA LEU A 216 -12.56 5.33 -35.64
C LEU A 216 -12.29 6.54 -36.54
N ASP A 217 -11.99 6.31 -37.82
CA ASP A 217 -11.74 7.39 -38.78
C ASP A 217 -13.05 8.09 -39.21
N LYS A 218 -14.19 7.41 -39.08
CA LYS A 218 -15.52 8.00 -39.29
C LYS A 218 -16.00 8.83 -38.10
N LEU A 219 -15.39 8.67 -36.92
CA LEU A 219 -15.73 9.46 -35.74
C LEU A 219 -14.99 10.81 -35.79
N ALA A 220 -15.75 11.91 -35.74
CA ALA A 220 -15.17 13.25 -35.62
C ALA A 220 -14.28 13.30 -34.37
N ASN A 221 -13.05 13.82 -34.50
CA ASN A 221 -12.14 13.99 -33.37
C ASN A 221 -12.77 15.00 -32.39
N PRO A 222 -13.30 14.58 -31.22
CA PRO A 222 -13.73 15.54 -30.23
C PRO A 222 -12.49 16.23 -29.66
N ASP A 223 -12.62 17.51 -29.36
CA ASP A 223 -11.61 18.21 -28.57
C ASP A 223 -11.35 17.44 -27.28
N ILE A 224 -10.05 17.22 -27.02
CA ILE A 224 -9.56 16.43 -25.91
C ILE A 224 -9.80 17.24 -24.63
N SER A 225 -10.99 17.11 -24.01
CA SER A 225 -11.15 17.50 -22.60
C SER A 225 -10.81 16.29 -21.74
N LEU A 226 -9.55 16.22 -21.30
CA LEU A 226 -9.11 15.30 -20.25
C LEU A 226 -9.87 15.66 -18.96
N THR A 227 -11.00 15.03 -18.73
CA THR A 227 -11.58 14.98 -17.39
C THR A 227 -11.18 13.64 -16.80
N ASP A 228 -9.92 13.53 -16.35
CA ASP A 228 -9.68 12.60 -15.24
C ASP A 228 -10.57 13.10 -14.11
N SER A 229 -11.51 12.27 -13.68
CA SER A 229 -12.28 12.50 -12.47
C SER A 229 -11.31 12.34 -11.29
N GLU A 230 -10.43 13.31 -11.10
CA GLU A 230 -9.61 13.39 -9.91
C GLU A 230 -10.56 13.53 -8.71
N GLU A 231 -10.32 12.73 -7.68
CA GLU A 231 -11.00 12.91 -6.40
C GLU A 231 -10.70 14.33 -5.92
N LYS A 232 -11.73 15.18 -5.94
CA LYS A 232 -11.59 16.55 -5.46
C LYS A 232 -11.43 16.51 -3.95
N HIS A 233 -10.23 16.83 -3.48
CA HIS A 233 -10.04 17.14 -2.07
C HIS A 233 -10.97 18.30 -1.65
N PRO A 234 -11.45 18.31 -0.40
CA PRO A 234 -12.19 19.45 0.13
C PRO A 234 -11.38 20.74 -0.07
N ILE A 235 -12.06 21.83 -0.43
CA ILE A 235 -11.43 23.13 -0.62
C ILE A 235 -11.59 23.91 0.69
N ILE A 236 -10.48 24.45 1.21
CA ILE A 236 -10.49 25.26 2.43
C ILE A 236 -11.37 26.50 2.25
N THR A 237 -12.27 26.74 3.21
CA THR A 237 -13.18 27.90 3.20
C THR A 237 -12.41 29.19 3.54
N ASP A 238 -12.79 30.33 2.94
CA ASP A 238 -12.30 31.68 3.26
C ASP A 238 -10.77 31.86 3.21
N GLY A 239 -10.10 31.06 2.38
CA GLY A 239 -8.68 31.21 2.09
C GLY A 239 -7.75 30.67 3.18
N LEU A 240 -6.46 30.58 2.84
CA LEU A 240 -5.45 29.98 3.70
C LEU A 240 -5.07 30.90 4.86
N ASN A 241 -4.87 30.31 6.03
CA ASN A 241 -4.25 30.95 7.17
C ASN A 241 -2.75 31.12 6.92
N LEU A 242 -2.23 32.34 7.13
CA LEU A 242 -0.81 32.68 6.90
C LEU A 242 0.16 32.00 7.87
N VAL A 243 -0.32 31.61 9.05
CA VAL A 243 0.46 30.95 10.11
C VAL A 243 0.28 29.43 10.06
N LEU A 244 -0.93 28.96 9.73
CA LEU A 244 -1.29 27.55 9.63
C LEU A 244 -1.56 27.20 8.16
N PRO A 245 -0.54 26.77 7.38
CA PRO A 245 -0.60 26.70 5.92
C PRO A 245 -1.66 25.74 5.35
N ASN A 246 -2.15 24.80 6.16
CA ASN A 246 -3.18 23.82 5.80
C ASN A 246 -4.57 24.14 6.39
N ALA A 247 -4.74 25.34 6.96
CA ALA A 247 -5.96 25.74 7.65
C ALA A 247 -6.62 26.97 7.01
N SER A 248 -7.90 27.15 7.28
CA SER A 248 -8.70 28.32 6.92
C SER A 248 -8.30 29.55 7.72
N SER A 249 -8.38 30.73 7.11
CA SER A 249 -8.27 32.02 7.79
C SER A 249 -9.36 32.23 8.88
N LEU A 250 -10.42 31.42 8.87
CA LEU A 250 -11.49 31.37 9.88
C LEU A 250 -11.04 30.85 11.25
N ILE A 251 -9.87 30.22 11.35
CA ILE A 251 -9.31 29.77 12.62
C ILE A 251 -7.93 30.38 12.83
N GLN A 252 -7.53 30.57 14.09
CA GLN A 252 -6.16 30.97 14.46
C GLN A 252 -5.68 30.15 15.66
N ALA A 253 -4.37 29.88 15.73
CA ALA A 253 -3.77 29.27 16.91
C ALA A 253 -3.55 30.32 18.01
N LYS A 254 -3.92 29.97 19.24
CA LYS A 254 -3.61 30.69 20.48
C LYS A 254 -2.97 29.75 21.48
N SER A 255 -2.44 30.30 22.57
CA SER A 255 -1.92 29.51 23.69
C SER A 255 -2.39 30.05 25.04
N SER A 256 -2.45 29.18 26.04
CA SER A 256 -2.67 29.53 27.44
C SER A 256 -1.84 28.62 28.35
N ALA A 257 -1.62 29.05 29.60
CA ALA A 257 -0.89 28.26 30.58
C ALA A 257 -1.62 26.94 30.96
N THR A 258 -2.95 26.93 30.90
CA THR A 258 -3.77 25.79 31.34
C THR A 258 -4.03 24.78 30.23
N THR A 259 -4.27 25.24 29.00
CA THR A 259 -4.66 24.38 27.86
C THR A 259 -3.56 24.18 26.83
N GLY A 260 -2.40 24.84 26.97
CA GLY A 260 -1.35 24.80 25.97
C GLY A 260 -1.80 25.52 24.69
N ARG A 261 -1.50 24.96 23.50
CA ARG A 261 -1.91 25.51 22.20
C ARG A 261 -3.31 25.04 21.82
N TYR A 262 -4.15 25.94 21.33
CA TYR A 262 -5.52 25.64 20.90
C TYR A 262 -5.93 26.51 19.70
N ALA A 263 -6.90 26.05 18.91
CA ALA A 263 -7.47 26.83 17.81
C ALA A 263 -8.71 27.60 18.28
N VAL A 264 -8.86 28.84 17.81
CA VAL A 264 -10.08 29.64 18.01
C VAL A 264 -10.59 30.18 16.69
N ALA A 265 -11.91 30.33 16.58
CA ALA A 265 -12.51 31.01 15.43
C ALA A 265 -12.12 32.50 15.42
N THR A 266 -11.81 33.02 14.23
CA THR A 266 -11.59 34.46 13.97
C THR A 266 -12.85 35.15 13.49
N ASN A 267 -13.75 34.38 12.84
CA ASN A 267 -15.01 34.82 12.24
C ASN A 267 -16.09 33.73 12.38
N PHE A 268 -17.29 34.01 11.88
CA PHE A 268 -18.39 33.06 11.87
C PHE A 268 -18.09 31.84 10.98
N ILE A 269 -18.23 30.63 11.53
CA ILE A 269 -18.03 29.37 10.84
C ILE A 269 -19.40 28.71 10.61
N LYS A 270 -19.70 28.35 9.37
CA LYS A 270 -20.93 27.67 8.98
C LYS A 270 -20.76 26.16 9.00
N THR A 271 -21.86 25.44 9.21
CA THR A 271 -21.91 24.00 9.01
C THR A 271 -21.51 23.66 7.57
N GLY A 272 -20.50 22.81 7.43
CA GLY A 272 -19.95 22.41 6.13
C GLY A 272 -18.67 23.16 5.72
N ASP A 273 -18.25 24.19 6.47
CA ASP A 273 -16.98 24.86 6.20
C ASP A 273 -15.80 23.91 6.41
N THR A 274 -14.88 23.91 5.45
CA THR A 274 -13.66 23.11 5.51
C THR A 274 -12.58 23.94 6.18
N LEU A 275 -12.29 23.64 7.44
CA LEU A 275 -11.36 24.42 8.25
C LEU A 275 -9.90 23.97 8.12
N VAL A 276 -9.65 22.68 7.91
CA VAL A 276 -8.29 22.11 7.80
C VAL A 276 -8.31 21.00 6.77
N VAL A 277 -7.32 21.00 5.87
CA VAL A 277 -7.04 19.90 4.95
C VAL A 277 -5.55 19.64 4.97
N GLU A 278 -5.14 18.54 5.60
CA GLU A 278 -3.72 18.23 5.82
C GLU A 278 -3.45 16.74 5.54
N PRO A 279 -2.42 16.41 4.74
CA PRO A 279 -2.00 15.02 4.60
C PRO A 279 -1.41 14.51 5.94
N PRO A 280 -1.63 13.23 6.30
CA PRO A 280 -1.04 12.68 7.50
C PRO A 280 0.49 12.65 7.37
N PHE A 281 1.20 13.07 8.42
CA PHE A 281 2.66 12.94 8.45
C PHE A 281 3.12 11.48 8.38
N SER A 282 2.41 10.58 9.08
CA SER A 282 2.59 9.14 9.00
C SER A 282 1.23 8.47 9.24
N ALA A 283 0.96 7.39 8.52
CA ALA A 283 -0.28 6.65 8.68
C ALA A 283 -0.07 5.15 8.39
N CYS A 284 -0.73 4.31 9.19
CA CYS A 284 -0.72 2.85 9.03
C CYS A 284 -2.14 2.32 8.85
N LEU A 285 -2.31 1.41 7.89
CA LEU A 285 -3.56 0.68 7.75
C LEU A 285 -3.67 -0.34 8.88
N LEU A 286 -4.85 -0.48 9.48
CA LEU A 286 -5.09 -1.50 10.50
C LEU A 286 -5.02 -2.91 9.89
N PRO A 287 -4.43 -3.91 10.58
CA PRO A 287 -4.35 -5.29 10.10
C PRO A 287 -5.68 -5.87 9.62
N ASP A 288 -6.79 -5.59 10.32
CA ASP A 288 -8.15 -6.03 9.96
C ASP A 288 -8.63 -5.50 8.60
N LYS A 289 -7.96 -4.50 8.04
CA LYS A 289 -8.26 -3.91 6.74
C LYS A 289 -7.30 -4.38 5.64
N PHE A 290 -6.30 -5.21 5.95
CA PHE A 290 -5.42 -5.79 4.95
C PHE A 290 -6.22 -6.61 3.93
N GLY A 291 -5.84 -6.52 2.65
CA GLY A 291 -6.56 -7.17 1.55
C GLY A 291 -7.90 -6.52 1.16
N SER A 292 -8.49 -5.65 1.99
CA SER A 292 -9.73 -4.92 1.66
C SER A 292 -9.50 -3.46 1.29
N HIS A 293 -8.43 -2.84 1.81
CA HIS A 293 -8.05 -1.46 1.53
C HIS A 293 -6.60 -1.40 1.06
N CYS A 294 -6.29 -0.38 0.25
CA CYS A 294 -4.94 -0.09 -0.20
C CYS A 294 -4.04 0.19 1.01
N HIS A 295 -2.89 -0.48 1.09
CA HIS A 295 -1.94 -0.33 2.18
C HIS A 295 -1.25 1.06 2.22
N HIS A 296 -1.38 1.84 1.14
CA HIS A 296 -0.83 3.19 1.04
C HIS A 296 -1.89 4.28 1.23
N CYS A 297 -2.91 4.34 0.37
CA CYS A 297 -3.90 5.43 0.39
C CYS A 297 -5.21 5.09 1.11
N PHE A 298 -5.32 3.89 1.68
CA PHE A 298 -6.48 3.38 2.43
C PHE A 298 -7.80 3.31 1.64
N LYS A 299 -7.81 3.58 0.34
CA LYS A 299 -9.00 3.36 -0.50
C LYS A 299 -9.38 1.90 -0.54
N ARG A 300 -10.69 1.62 -0.53
CA ARG A 300 -11.20 0.25 -0.68
C ARG A 300 -10.77 -0.34 -2.02
N LEU A 301 -10.32 -1.59 -2.00
CA LEU A 301 -9.80 -2.27 -3.18
C LEU A 301 -10.93 -2.75 -4.09
N ARG A 302 -10.83 -2.36 -5.36
CA ARG A 302 -11.63 -2.90 -6.46
C ARG A 302 -10.87 -3.99 -7.20
N SER A 303 -9.65 -3.67 -7.60
CA SER A 303 -8.59 -4.57 -8.05
C SER A 303 -7.35 -4.28 -7.21
N ALA A 304 -6.43 -5.24 -7.08
CA ALA A 304 -5.26 -5.10 -6.22
C ALA A 304 -3.95 -5.45 -6.93
N TYR A 305 -2.93 -4.65 -6.68
CA TYR A 305 -1.53 -4.96 -6.96
C TYR A 305 -0.84 -5.31 -5.64
N ALA A 306 0.22 -6.10 -5.65
CA ALA A 306 0.87 -6.58 -4.43
C ALA A 306 2.37 -6.29 -4.45
N CYS A 307 3.01 -6.30 -3.28
CA CYS A 307 4.47 -6.23 -3.17
C CYS A 307 5.16 -7.29 -4.06
N LYS A 308 6.44 -7.09 -4.40
CA LYS A 308 7.22 -8.08 -5.17
C LYS A 308 7.58 -9.32 -4.38
N ASP A 309 7.81 -9.17 -3.08
CA ASP A 309 8.31 -10.22 -2.22
C ASP A 309 7.20 -10.92 -1.44
N CYS A 310 6.26 -10.15 -0.87
CA CYS A 310 5.19 -10.68 -0.02
C CYS A 310 3.82 -10.70 -0.72
N GLY A 311 2.99 -11.66 -0.32
CA GLY A 311 1.57 -11.76 -0.66
C GLY A 311 0.64 -11.25 0.44
N GLY A 312 1.18 -10.56 1.45
CA GLY A 312 0.45 -10.17 2.67
C GLY A 312 -0.28 -8.82 2.60
N ILE A 313 0.10 -7.95 1.67
CA ILE A 313 -0.48 -6.62 1.51
C ILE A 313 -0.90 -6.33 0.07
N ALA A 314 -1.76 -5.32 -0.11
CA ALA A 314 -2.36 -4.99 -1.38
C ALA A 314 -2.47 -3.47 -1.60
N PHE A 315 -2.40 -3.04 -2.86
CA PHE A 315 -2.42 -1.65 -3.30
C PHE A 315 -3.47 -1.45 -4.39
N CYS A 316 -4.11 -0.28 -4.43
CA CYS A 316 -5.11 0.02 -5.46
C CYS A 316 -4.51 0.32 -6.84
N SER A 317 -3.23 0.66 -6.90
CA SER A 317 -2.54 1.04 -8.13
C SER A 317 -1.05 0.74 -8.06
N ILE A 318 -0.38 0.72 -9.20
CA ILE A 318 1.08 0.54 -9.31
C ILE A 318 1.81 1.72 -8.66
N GLU A 319 1.26 2.93 -8.73
CA GLU A 319 1.85 4.11 -8.09
C GLU A 319 1.86 3.96 -6.57
N CYS A 320 0.74 3.52 -5.98
CA CYS A 320 0.65 3.24 -4.54
C CYS A 320 1.63 2.13 -4.11
N GLN A 321 1.74 1.07 -4.92
CA GLN A 321 2.70 -0.01 -4.70
C GLN A 321 4.14 0.53 -4.73
N ASP A 322 4.48 1.29 -5.76
CA ASP A 322 5.81 1.85 -5.96
C ASP A 322 6.22 2.81 -4.84
N ILE A 323 5.33 3.72 -4.43
CA ILE A 323 5.61 4.66 -3.34
C ILE A 323 5.90 3.87 -2.06
N ALA A 324 5.02 2.94 -1.69
CA ALA A 324 5.19 2.16 -0.47
C ALA A 324 6.48 1.32 -0.51
N CYS A 325 6.70 0.56 -1.59
CA CYS A 325 7.88 -0.31 -1.74
C CYS A 325 9.20 0.45 -1.82
N LYS A 326 9.23 1.70 -2.32
CA LYS A 326 10.44 2.54 -2.37
C LYS A 326 10.71 3.30 -1.07
N THR A 327 9.72 3.40 -0.18
CA THR A 327 9.80 4.14 1.08
C THR A 327 9.70 3.18 2.27
N TYR A 328 8.57 3.15 2.96
CA TYR A 328 8.42 2.48 4.25
C TYR A 328 8.29 0.95 4.14
N HIS A 329 7.62 0.43 3.10
CA HIS A 329 7.31 -0.99 3.03
C HIS A 329 8.55 -1.87 2.81
N ALA A 330 9.63 -1.33 2.22
CA ALA A 330 10.90 -2.06 2.10
C ALA A 330 11.43 -2.56 3.45
N PHE A 331 11.20 -1.78 4.52
CA PHE A 331 11.63 -2.10 5.88
C PHE A 331 10.59 -2.94 6.63
N GLU A 332 9.31 -2.82 6.28
CA GLU A 332 8.24 -3.54 6.95
C GLU A 332 7.93 -4.91 6.32
N CYS A 333 8.20 -5.10 5.03
CA CYS A 333 7.69 -6.20 4.21
C CYS A 333 7.93 -7.58 4.82
N LYS A 334 9.12 -7.78 5.38
CA LYS A 334 9.57 -9.08 5.91
C LYS A 334 9.34 -9.25 7.41
N PHE A 335 8.80 -8.22 8.06
CA PHE A 335 8.63 -8.17 9.51
C PHE A 335 7.20 -7.86 9.94
N MET A 336 6.33 -7.41 9.04
CA MET A 336 4.96 -7.02 9.39
C MET A 336 4.21 -8.12 10.16
N ASP A 337 4.36 -9.38 9.75
CA ASP A 337 3.66 -10.48 10.41
C ASP A 337 4.20 -10.76 11.82
N ILE A 338 5.50 -10.55 12.09
CA ILE A 338 6.05 -10.64 13.45
C ILE A 338 5.64 -9.43 14.31
N LEU A 339 5.56 -8.22 13.73
CA LEU A 339 5.08 -7.02 14.45
C LEU A 339 3.61 -7.16 14.87
N ILE A 340 2.79 -7.83 14.04
CA ILE A 340 1.40 -8.15 14.37
C ILE A 340 1.34 -9.28 15.39
N GLY A 341 2.08 -10.37 15.17
CA GLY A 341 2.13 -11.54 16.05
C GLY A 341 2.66 -11.24 17.46
N SER A 342 3.48 -10.20 17.60
CA SER A 342 4.01 -9.76 18.89
C SER A 342 2.96 -9.09 19.79
N GLY A 343 1.81 -8.71 19.24
CA GLY A 343 0.74 -8.04 19.99
C GLY A 343 0.96 -6.53 20.15
N MET A 344 1.94 -5.96 19.44
CA MET A 344 2.18 -4.53 19.48
C MET A 344 1.01 -3.72 18.93
N SER A 345 0.79 -2.56 19.55
CA SER A 345 -0.18 -1.59 19.07
C SER A 345 0.18 -1.09 17.66
N ILE A 346 -0.83 -0.66 16.91
CA ILE A 346 -0.63 0.08 15.66
C ILE A 346 0.23 1.34 15.87
N LEU A 347 0.27 1.90 17.08
CA LEU A 347 1.13 3.03 17.42
C LEU A 347 2.62 2.70 17.25
N CYS A 348 3.04 1.48 17.58
CA CYS A 348 4.42 1.02 17.34
C CYS A 348 4.73 0.97 15.84
N HIS A 349 3.74 0.58 15.02
CA HIS A 349 3.87 0.56 13.57
C HIS A 349 3.99 1.98 13.01
N ILE A 350 3.20 2.93 13.53
CA ILE A 350 3.27 4.34 13.14
C ILE A 350 4.62 4.95 13.54
N ALA A 351 5.15 4.60 14.72
CA ALA A 351 6.47 5.03 15.17
C ALA A 351 7.58 4.52 14.24
N LEU A 352 7.56 3.23 13.88
CA LEU A 352 8.49 2.67 12.89
C LEU A 352 8.36 3.39 11.54
N ARG A 353 7.13 3.52 11.03
CA ARG A 353 6.86 4.15 9.73
C ARG A 353 7.27 5.61 9.67
N THR A 354 7.14 6.34 10.79
CA THR A 354 7.61 7.72 10.94
C THR A 354 9.10 7.84 10.61
N VAL A 355 9.91 6.84 10.99
CA VAL A 355 11.34 6.79 10.72
C VAL A 355 11.63 6.23 9.33
N THR A 356 10.96 5.15 8.92
CA THR A 356 11.28 4.41 7.69
C THR A 356 10.74 5.05 6.39
N GLN A 357 9.84 6.03 6.49
CA GLN A 357 9.34 6.75 5.32
C GLN A 357 10.35 7.73 4.71
N GLN A 358 11.50 7.96 5.36
CA GLN A 358 12.59 8.82 4.88
C GLN A 358 13.93 8.09 4.87
N LYS A 359 14.89 8.58 4.06
CA LYS A 359 16.25 8.02 3.96
C LYS A 359 17.15 8.51 5.10
N LEU A 360 18.19 7.76 5.44
CA LEU A 360 19.16 8.14 6.49
C LEU A 360 19.69 9.58 6.35
N ASN A 361 20.04 10.00 5.13
CA ASN A 361 20.56 11.35 4.89
C ASN A 361 19.57 12.47 5.26
N TYR A 362 18.26 12.23 5.11
CA TYR A 362 17.23 13.17 5.56
C TYR A 362 17.36 13.38 7.07
N TRP A 363 17.42 12.30 7.84
CA TRP A 363 17.54 12.34 9.29
C TRP A 363 18.83 13.03 9.73
N LEU A 364 19.98 12.65 9.17
CA LEU A 364 21.27 13.25 9.50
C LEU A 364 21.30 14.76 9.27
N GLN A 365 20.69 15.24 8.18
CA GLN A 365 20.60 16.68 7.91
C GLN A 365 19.74 17.41 8.95
N HIS A 366 18.63 16.82 9.39
CA HIS A 366 17.77 17.43 10.40
C HIS A 366 18.42 17.48 11.79
N PHE A 367 19.19 16.45 12.16
CA PHE A 367 19.94 16.44 13.42
C PHE A 367 21.11 17.43 13.44
N THR A 368 21.79 17.62 12.30
CA THR A 368 22.99 18.47 12.22
C THR A 368 22.68 19.94 11.96
N ASN A 369 21.72 20.23 11.09
CA ASN A 369 21.50 21.58 10.56
C ASN A 369 20.27 22.30 11.12
N LYS A 370 19.49 21.69 12.04
CA LYS A 370 18.26 22.26 12.63
C LYS A 370 17.40 23.01 11.60
N ILE A 371 17.14 22.38 10.45
CA ILE A 371 16.37 23.00 9.36
C ILE A 371 14.93 23.22 9.86
N ASP A 372 14.48 24.46 9.99
CA ASP A 372 13.21 24.82 10.67
C ASP A 372 11.92 24.45 9.89
N ALA A 373 12.04 24.06 8.62
CA ALA A 373 10.92 24.09 7.66
C ALA A 373 10.36 22.72 7.23
N SER A 374 10.76 21.59 7.81
CA SER A 374 10.17 20.28 7.48
C SER A 374 9.02 19.89 8.40
N ASP A 375 8.07 19.11 7.88
CA ASP A 375 6.97 18.55 8.68
C ASP A 375 7.46 17.71 9.87
N PHE A 376 8.63 17.08 9.76
CA PHE A 376 9.22 16.35 10.87
C PHE A 376 9.53 17.24 12.07
N ASN A 377 10.07 18.45 11.87
CA ASN A 377 10.33 19.35 13.00
C ASN A 377 9.04 19.78 13.69
N ARG A 378 7.91 19.86 12.96
CA ARG A 378 6.61 20.14 13.58
C ARG A 378 6.19 19.01 14.52
N VAL A 379 6.44 17.75 14.11
CA VAL A 379 6.19 16.56 14.93
C VAL A 379 7.16 16.47 16.12
N LEU A 380 8.45 16.70 15.88
CA LEU A 380 9.49 16.67 16.91
C LEU A 380 9.27 17.75 17.98
N ASN A 381 8.83 18.94 17.57
CA ASN A 381 8.54 20.07 18.45
C ASN A 381 7.09 20.07 18.96
N LEU A 382 6.39 18.93 18.92
CA LEU A 382 5.11 18.81 19.59
C LEU A 382 5.33 18.99 21.10
N VAL A 383 4.58 19.92 21.68
CA VAL A 383 4.56 20.11 23.13
C VAL A 383 3.95 18.86 23.77
N ALA A 384 4.80 17.99 24.29
CA ALA A 384 4.42 16.69 24.84
C ALA A 384 4.13 16.72 26.36
N HIS A 385 4.49 17.82 27.04
CA HIS A 385 4.40 17.98 28.48
C HIS A 385 5.02 16.81 29.26
N GLU A 386 6.10 16.24 28.72
CA GLU A 386 6.79 15.09 29.30
C GLU A 386 7.33 15.42 30.69
N GLU A 387 7.76 16.67 30.89
CA GLU A 387 8.19 17.21 32.18
C GLU A 387 7.11 17.22 33.26
N LYS A 388 5.83 17.07 32.87
CA LYS A 388 4.68 17.02 33.78
C LYS A 388 4.14 15.60 33.97
N ARG A 389 4.67 14.61 33.25
CA ARG A 389 4.28 13.21 33.42
C ARG A 389 5.04 12.66 34.62
N SER A 390 4.32 12.15 35.62
CA SER A 390 4.95 11.36 36.68
C SER A 390 5.52 10.09 36.05
N ALA A 391 6.79 9.77 36.34
CA ALA A 391 7.30 8.42 36.13
C ALA A 391 6.42 7.48 36.98
N ILE A 392 5.65 6.61 36.31
CA ILE A 392 4.83 5.59 36.96
C ILE A 392 5.72 4.38 37.21
#